data_AF-A0A1Q4W2Q9-F1
#
_entry.id   AF-A0A1Q4W2Q9-F1
#
_cell.length_a   1.000
_cell.length_b   1.000
_cell.length_c   1.000
_cell.angle_alpha   90.00
_cell.angle_beta   90.00
_cell.angle_gamma   90.00
#
_symmetry.space_group_name_H-M   'P 1'
#
loop_
_entity.id
_entity.type
_entity.pdbx_description
1 polymer ?
#
loop_
_entity_poly.entity_id
_entity_poly.type
_entity_poly.pdbx_seq_one_letter_code
_entity_poly.pdbx_strand_id
1 'polypeptide(L)'
;MQRVGVILATVLGLGLIFAAQPASATTRDDGVITGVSASVDKKTAAPGDELTLTLSLTNTESAPITFAYEWIGPSFPSNQLTGAFTFTGCGGDQVDCVFGGNSVNFHPTVPIAPGATRTVTATVKITSTPPWTGSYTLNWAPYVYAEYGYPVVKTRSGPFLDGMPGLQTVIS
;
A
#
# COMPACT_ATOMS: atom_id res chain seq x y z
N MET A 1 31.22 -56.04 -19.95
CA MET A 1 31.65 -54.65 -20.25
C MET A 1 31.08 -53.73 -19.17
N GLN A 2 31.75 -53.71 -18.02
CA GLN A 2 31.27 -53.14 -16.76
C GLN A 2 32.03 -51.85 -16.41
N ARG A 3 32.67 -51.24 -17.41
CA ARG A 3 33.62 -50.13 -17.25
C ARG A 3 33.17 -48.81 -17.89
N VAL A 4 31.99 -48.76 -18.53
CA VAL A 4 31.45 -47.53 -19.14
C VAL A 4 30.50 -46.79 -18.19
N GLY A 5 29.81 -47.49 -17.27
CA GLY A 5 28.85 -46.88 -16.35
C GLY A 5 29.46 -45.99 -15.26
N VAL A 6 30.74 -46.19 -14.91
CA VAL A 6 31.40 -45.43 -13.82
C VAL A 6 31.90 -44.06 -14.28
N ILE A 7 32.17 -43.89 -15.58
CA ILE A 7 32.67 -42.62 -16.14
C ILE A 7 31.53 -41.60 -16.30
N LEU A 8 30.30 -42.06 -16.59
CA LEU A 8 29.16 -41.16 -16.76
C LEU A 8 28.68 -40.56 -15.41
N ALA A 9 28.84 -41.29 -14.31
CA ALA A 9 28.42 -40.82 -12.99
C ALA A 9 29.35 -39.74 -12.40
N THR A 10 30.63 -39.73 -12.78
CA THR A 10 31.61 -38.75 -12.27
C THR A 10 31.53 -37.39 -12.97
N VAL A 11 31.17 -37.35 -14.25
CA VAL A 11 31.01 -36.08 -15.00
C VAL A 11 29.74 -35.33 -14.57
N LEU A 12 28.65 -36.04 -14.26
CA LEU A 12 27.42 -35.40 -13.74
C LEU A 12 27.63 -34.82 -12.34
N GLY A 13 28.41 -35.50 -11.49
CA GLY A 13 28.71 -35.04 -10.13
C GLY A 13 29.55 -33.76 -10.09
N LEU A 14 30.47 -33.56 -11.05
CA LEU A 14 31.31 -32.36 -11.13
C LEU A 14 30.57 -31.15 -11.73
N GLY A 15 29.60 -31.36 -12.62
CA GLY A 15 28.80 -30.27 -13.21
C GLY A 15 27.85 -29.59 -12.23
N LEU A 16 27.32 -30.35 -11.24
CA LEU A 16 26.40 -29.83 -10.22
C LEU A 16 27.09 -28.99 -9.15
N ILE A 17 28.40 -29.13 -8.96
CA ILE A 17 29.16 -28.39 -7.95
C ILE A 17 29.50 -26.97 -8.45
N PHE A 18 29.61 -26.75 -9.77
CA PHE A 18 29.90 -25.44 -10.36
C PHE A 18 28.67 -24.65 -10.81
N ALA A 19 27.47 -25.24 -10.78
CA ALA A 19 26.21 -24.56 -11.06
C ALA A 19 25.55 -23.94 -9.82
N ALA A 20 26.08 -24.20 -8.62
CA ALA A 20 25.64 -23.57 -7.39
C ALA A 20 26.18 -22.13 -7.32
N GLN A 21 25.65 -21.23 -8.16
CA GLN A 21 25.74 -19.81 -7.85
C GLN A 21 25.10 -19.63 -6.47
N PRO A 22 25.76 -18.97 -5.49
CA PRO A 22 25.07 -18.64 -4.26
C PRO A 22 23.84 -17.82 -4.66
N ALA A 23 22.65 -18.34 -4.35
CA ALA A 23 21.45 -17.54 -4.38
C ALA A 23 21.70 -16.39 -3.43
N SER A 24 22.06 -15.22 -3.98
CA SER A 24 22.15 -13.99 -3.20
C SER A 24 20.73 -13.61 -2.87
N ALA A 25 20.19 -14.21 -1.82
CA ALA A 25 19.03 -13.70 -1.14
C ALA A 25 19.46 -12.34 -0.56
N THR A 26 19.23 -11.28 -1.32
CA THR A 26 19.29 -9.94 -0.74
C THR A 26 18.29 -9.98 0.41
N THR A 27 18.77 -9.79 1.64
CA THR A 27 17.91 -9.70 2.80
C THR A 27 17.04 -8.47 2.58
N ARG A 28 15.77 -8.70 2.23
CA ARG A 28 14.75 -7.66 2.15
C ARG A 28 14.62 -7.09 3.56
N ASP A 29 15.09 -5.87 3.75
CA ASP A 29 14.78 -5.07 4.94
C ASP A 29 13.33 -4.61 4.77
N ASP A 30 12.38 -5.33 5.36
CA ASP A 30 10.93 -5.06 5.33
C ASP A 30 10.47 -4.39 6.63
N GLY A 31 11.13 -3.30 6.99
CA GLY A 31 10.71 -2.46 8.12
C GLY A 31 9.35 -1.79 7.93
N VAL A 32 8.75 -1.39 9.05
CA VAL A 32 7.52 -0.58 9.07
C VAL A 32 7.82 0.82 8.55
N ILE A 33 7.01 1.31 7.62
CA ILE A 33 7.12 2.69 7.13
C ILE A 33 6.67 3.67 8.21
N THR A 34 7.42 4.77 8.38
CA THR A 34 7.07 5.85 9.30
C THR A 34 6.84 7.15 8.53
N GLY A 35 6.33 8.19 9.20
CA GLY A 35 6.00 9.45 8.54
C GLY A 35 4.73 9.41 7.70
N VAL A 36 3.92 8.36 7.84
CA VAL A 36 2.59 8.26 7.23
C VAL A 36 1.57 8.91 8.16
N SER A 37 0.72 9.77 7.60
CA SER A 37 -0.42 10.33 8.29
C SER A 37 -1.65 10.30 7.39
N ALA A 38 -2.82 10.15 7.99
CA ALA A 38 -4.06 10.09 7.24
C ALA A 38 -5.22 10.75 8.00
N SER A 39 -6.15 11.37 7.27
CA SER A 39 -7.30 12.06 7.84
C SER A 39 -8.53 11.96 6.95
N VAL A 40 -9.69 12.16 7.58
CA VAL A 40 -10.99 12.32 6.90
C VAL A 40 -11.56 13.64 7.38
N ASP A 41 -12.00 14.46 6.44
CA ASP A 41 -12.53 15.80 6.70
C ASP A 41 -13.81 15.80 7.54
N LYS A 42 -14.66 14.77 7.38
CA LYS A 42 -15.93 14.63 8.09
C LYS A 42 -15.96 13.39 9.00
N LYS A 43 -16.30 13.64 10.27
CA LYS A 43 -16.54 12.59 11.27
C LYS A 43 -17.98 12.07 11.27
N THR A 44 -18.90 12.81 10.65
CA THR A 44 -20.30 12.43 10.45
C THR A 44 -20.73 12.74 9.02
N ALA A 45 -21.59 11.94 8.42
CA ALA A 45 -22.12 12.17 7.07
C ALA A 45 -23.52 11.57 6.88
N ALA A 46 -24.27 12.09 5.92
CA ALA A 46 -25.55 11.55 5.48
C ALA A 46 -25.45 11.01 4.05
N PRO A 47 -26.42 10.20 3.58
CA PRO A 47 -26.50 9.79 2.19
C PRO A 47 -26.47 10.99 1.23
N GLY A 48 -25.58 10.94 0.24
CA GLY A 48 -25.36 12.01 -0.73
C GLY A 48 -24.19 12.93 -0.39
N ASP A 49 -23.68 12.90 0.85
CA ASP A 49 -22.48 13.65 1.23
C ASP A 49 -21.23 13.12 0.52
N GLU A 50 -20.26 14.01 0.32
CA GLU A 50 -18.90 13.68 -0.05
C GLU A 50 -17.95 13.83 1.16
N LEU A 51 -17.00 12.90 1.25
CA LEU A 51 -15.87 12.90 2.17
C LEU A 51 -14.59 13.10 1.39
N THR A 52 -13.61 13.75 2.01
CA THR A 52 -12.24 13.82 1.53
C THR A 52 -11.34 13.02 2.47
N LEU A 53 -10.81 11.91 1.96
CA LEU A 53 -9.73 11.18 2.62
C LEU A 53 -8.40 11.78 2.18
N THR A 54 -7.52 12.10 3.12
CA THR A 54 -6.18 12.63 2.84
C THR A 54 -5.15 11.65 3.39
N LEU A 55 -4.15 11.31 2.59
CA LEU A 55 -3.01 10.48 2.95
C LEU A 55 -1.72 11.26 2.67
N SER A 56 -0.77 11.22 3.58
CA SER A 56 0.54 11.87 3.41
C SER A 56 1.67 10.95 3.81
N LEU A 57 2.70 10.93 2.98
CA LEU A 57 3.95 10.20 3.17
C LEU A 57 5.10 11.20 3.33
N THR A 58 5.69 11.23 4.53
CA THR A 58 6.95 11.94 4.78
C THR A 58 8.11 10.95 4.68
N ASN A 59 9.09 11.22 3.83
CA ASN A 59 10.27 10.38 3.73
C ASN A 59 11.16 10.56 4.97
N THR A 60 11.10 9.61 5.90
CA THR A 60 11.94 9.57 7.12
C THR A 60 13.30 8.90 6.91
N GLU A 61 13.54 8.37 5.72
CA GLU A 61 14.79 7.68 5.38
C GLU A 61 15.89 8.68 5.00
N SER A 62 17.15 8.24 5.09
CA SER A 62 18.30 9.07 4.73
C SER A 62 18.56 9.18 3.22
N ALA A 63 17.86 8.38 2.41
CA ALA A 63 17.95 8.38 0.95
C ALA A 63 16.60 8.73 0.32
N PRO A 64 16.57 9.24 -0.93
CA PRO A 64 15.32 9.50 -1.62
C PRO A 64 14.49 8.22 -1.81
N ILE A 65 13.18 8.35 -1.62
CA ILE A 65 12.21 7.34 -2.08
C ILE A 65 12.10 7.48 -3.59
N THR A 66 12.32 6.38 -4.30
CA THR A 66 12.36 6.32 -5.77
C THR A 66 11.16 5.61 -6.37
N PHE A 67 10.42 4.86 -5.56
CA PHE A 67 9.11 4.32 -5.88
C PHE A 67 8.24 4.39 -4.63
N ALA A 68 6.98 4.76 -4.80
CA ALA A 68 5.98 4.69 -3.75
C ALA A 68 4.63 4.30 -4.34
N TYR A 69 3.89 3.54 -3.55
CA TYR A 69 2.54 3.11 -3.82
C TYR A 69 1.73 3.35 -2.56
N GLU A 70 0.61 4.03 -2.71
CA GLU A 70 -0.31 4.31 -1.63
C GLU A 70 -1.68 3.73 -1.96
N TRP A 71 -2.38 3.27 -0.95
CA TRP A 71 -3.71 2.69 -1.07
C TRP A 71 -4.58 3.19 0.07
N ILE A 72 -5.86 3.43 -0.20
CA ILE A 72 -6.85 3.62 0.85
C ILE A 72 -8.16 2.95 0.47
N GLY A 73 -8.75 2.26 1.43
CA GLY A 73 -10.02 1.56 1.27
C GLY A 73 -10.72 1.34 2.61
N PRO A 74 -11.90 0.74 2.59
CA PRO A 74 -12.61 0.40 3.81
C PRO A 74 -11.88 -0.71 4.57
N SER A 75 -11.96 -0.68 5.89
CA SER A 75 -11.59 -1.81 6.74
C SER A 75 -12.81 -2.54 7.26
N PHE A 76 -12.60 -3.69 7.90
CA PHE A 76 -13.69 -4.45 8.51
C PHE A 76 -14.36 -3.64 9.64
N PRO A 77 -15.71 -3.62 9.73
CA PRO A 77 -16.69 -4.33 8.90
C PRO A 77 -17.17 -3.56 7.66
N SER A 78 -16.71 -2.32 7.45
CA SER A 78 -17.15 -1.44 6.36
C SER A 78 -16.84 -2.00 4.97
N ASN A 79 -15.80 -2.83 4.84
CA ASN A 79 -15.47 -3.52 3.59
C ASN A 79 -16.55 -4.52 3.14
N GLN A 80 -17.46 -4.92 4.03
CA GLN A 80 -18.59 -5.79 3.71
C GLN A 80 -19.83 -5.03 3.24
N LEU A 81 -19.83 -3.69 3.32
CA LEU A 81 -20.97 -2.87 2.89
C LEU A 81 -20.92 -2.60 1.39
N THR A 82 -21.47 -3.52 0.63
CA THR A 82 -21.59 -3.36 -0.82
C THR A 82 -22.44 -2.15 -1.16
N GLY A 83 -21.90 -1.23 -1.96
CA GLY A 83 -22.60 -0.06 -2.46
C GLY A 83 -22.72 1.11 -1.47
N ALA A 84 -22.18 1.03 -0.24
CA ALA A 84 -22.29 2.09 0.77
C ALA A 84 -21.60 3.41 0.43
N PHE A 85 -20.61 3.35 -0.43
CA PHE A 85 -19.89 4.51 -0.88
C PHE A 85 -19.30 4.22 -2.26
N THR A 86 -18.83 5.27 -2.90
CA THR A 86 -18.10 5.17 -4.17
C THR A 86 -16.97 6.17 -4.16
N PHE A 87 -15.78 5.74 -4.55
CA PHE A 87 -14.69 6.67 -4.85
C PHE A 87 -15.02 7.39 -6.15
N THR A 88 -15.11 8.72 -6.11
CA THR A 88 -15.54 9.56 -7.24
C THR A 88 -14.40 10.42 -7.79
N GLY A 89 -13.33 10.59 -7.04
CA GLY A 89 -12.21 11.45 -7.43
C GLY A 89 -10.97 11.19 -6.60
N CYS A 90 -9.87 11.74 -7.08
CA CYS A 90 -8.60 11.79 -6.37
C CYS A 90 -7.75 12.95 -6.89
N GLY A 91 -6.81 13.40 -6.07
CA GLY A 91 -5.94 14.54 -6.39
C GLY A 91 -4.77 14.66 -5.43
N GLY A 92 -4.05 15.77 -5.52
CA GLY A 92 -2.82 15.99 -4.76
C GLY A 92 -1.57 15.66 -5.58
N ASP A 93 -0.49 15.32 -4.90
CA ASP A 93 0.83 15.12 -5.48
C ASP A 93 1.03 13.68 -5.96
N GLN A 94 0.44 13.38 -7.12
CA GLN A 94 0.42 12.05 -7.72
C GLN A 94 0.60 12.10 -9.24
N VAL A 95 1.23 11.06 -9.80
CA VAL A 95 1.33 10.87 -11.25
C VAL A 95 0.09 10.19 -11.83
N ASP A 96 -0.54 9.32 -11.04
CA ASP A 96 -1.80 8.69 -11.36
C ASP A 96 -2.56 8.29 -10.10
N CYS A 97 -3.81 7.87 -10.33
CA CYS A 97 -4.67 7.29 -9.32
C CYS A 97 -5.64 6.31 -9.98
N VAL A 98 -5.81 5.14 -9.37
CA VAL A 98 -6.57 4.02 -9.95
C VAL A 98 -7.62 3.51 -8.96
N PHE A 99 -8.88 3.50 -9.37
CA PHE A 99 -9.97 2.93 -8.59
C PHE A 99 -10.02 1.41 -8.72
N GLY A 100 -9.97 0.71 -7.59
CA GLY A 100 -10.04 -0.75 -7.48
C GLY A 100 -11.27 -1.16 -6.66
N GLY A 101 -12.45 -1.13 -7.28
CA GLY A 101 -13.72 -1.40 -6.59
C GLY A 101 -13.99 -0.39 -5.47
N ASN A 102 -13.99 -0.85 -4.22
CA ASN A 102 -14.19 -0.01 -3.04
C ASN A 102 -12.88 0.58 -2.50
N SER A 103 -11.88 0.80 -3.35
CA SER A 103 -10.60 1.36 -2.91
C SER A 103 -9.97 2.19 -4.00
N VAL A 104 -8.95 2.96 -3.62
CA VAL A 104 -8.17 3.76 -4.55
C VAL A 104 -6.69 3.55 -4.26
N ASN A 105 -5.91 3.51 -5.34
CA ASN A 105 -4.46 3.41 -5.33
C ASN A 105 -3.89 4.73 -5.87
N PHE A 106 -2.75 5.16 -5.35
CA PHE A 106 -2.04 6.34 -5.80
C PHE A 106 -0.57 6.01 -6.04
N HIS A 107 0.00 6.65 -7.04
CA HIS A 107 1.45 6.72 -7.23
C HIS A 107 1.89 8.17 -7.03
N PRO A 108 2.44 8.54 -5.86
CA PRO A 108 2.89 9.90 -5.62
C PRO A 108 4.10 10.26 -6.50
N THR A 109 4.32 11.56 -6.75
CA THR A 109 5.47 12.00 -7.54
C THR A 109 6.79 11.67 -6.84
N VAL A 110 7.60 10.84 -7.50
CA VAL A 110 8.96 10.45 -7.09
C VAL A 110 10.02 11.14 -7.97
N PRO A 111 11.24 11.39 -7.46
CA PRO A 111 11.74 11.03 -6.13
C PRO A 111 11.20 11.92 -5.01
N ILE A 112 11.06 11.35 -3.81
CA ILE A 112 10.75 12.07 -2.57
C ILE A 112 12.04 12.19 -1.77
N ALA A 113 12.59 13.41 -1.69
CA ALA A 113 13.84 13.66 -0.96
C ALA A 113 13.68 13.36 0.56
N PRO A 114 14.77 13.05 1.29
CA PRO A 114 14.74 12.94 2.74
C PRO A 114 14.08 14.16 3.41
N GLY A 115 13.14 13.93 4.31
CA GLY A 115 12.36 14.96 5.01
C GLY A 115 11.23 15.61 4.19
N ALA A 116 11.11 15.32 2.89
CA ALA A 116 10.01 15.84 2.08
C ALA A 116 8.72 15.02 2.29
N THR A 117 7.58 15.69 2.16
CA THR A 117 6.25 15.09 2.28
C THR A 117 5.52 15.15 0.94
N ARG A 118 4.84 14.06 0.59
CA ARG A 118 3.84 13.99 -0.47
C ARG A 118 2.47 13.80 0.15
N THR A 119 1.45 14.39 -0.47
CA THR A 119 0.06 14.31 0.02
C THR A 119 -0.86 14.02 -1.15
N VAL A 120 -1.69 13.00 -1.01
CA VAL A 120 -2.74 12.61 -1.95
C VAL A 120 -4.10 12.63 -1.27
N THR A 121 -5.15 12.71 -2.08
CA THR A 121 -6.53 12.80 -1.60
C THR A 121 -7.45 11.89 -2.40
N ALA A 122 -8.47 11.35 -1.75
CA ALA A 122 -9.58 10.62 -2.34
C ALA A 122 -10.89 11.32 -2.02
N THR A 123 -11.77 11.47 -3.02
CA THR A 123 -13.15 11.88 -2.81
C THR A 123 -14.04 10.65 -2.76
N VAL A 124 -14.82 10.53 -1.70
CA VAL A 124 -15.73 9.42 -1.44
C VAL A 124 -17.15 9.95 -1.33
N LYS A 125 -18.06 9.46 -2.16
CA LYS A 125 -19.49 9.76 -2.05
C LYS A 125 -20.20 8.70 -1.22
N ILE A 126 -20.91 9.10 -0.18
CA ILE A 126 -21.78 8.22 0.60
C ILE A 126 -23.09 8.01 -0.16
N THR A 127 -23.51 6.76 -0.29
CA THR A 127 -24.75 6.43 -1.02
C THR A 127 -25.93 6.25 -0.04
N SER A 128 -27.11 6.03 -0.60
CA SER A 128 -28.31 5.64 0.14
C SER A 128 -28.46 4.11 0.31
N THR A 129 -27.43 3.32 0.02
CA THR A 129 -27.45 1.85 0.08
C THR A 129 -26.44 1.38 1.12
N PRO A 130 -26.77 0.48 2.06
CA PRO A 130 -28.11 0.00 2.37
C PRO A 130 -28.99 1.17 2.86
N PRO A 131 -30.32 0.96 2.97
CA PRO A 131 -31.16 1.90 3.70
C PRO A 131 -30.62 2.02 5.13
N TRP A 132 -30.02 3.17 5.45
CA TRP A 132 -29.38 3.40 6.73
C TRP A 132 -30.45 3.45 7.82
N THR A 133 -30.52 2.42 8.65
CA THR A 133 -31.38 2.37 9.83
C THR A 133 -30.51 2.54 11.07
N GLY A 134 -30.42 3.78 11.58
CA GLY A 134 -29.55 4.14 12.70
C GLY A 134 -28.11 4.42 12.28
N SER A 135 -27.26 4.67 13.27
CA SER A 135 -25.88 5.10 13.03
C SER A 135 -24.96 3.95 12.66
N TYR A 136 -24.10 4.15 11.65
CA TYR A 136 -23.11 3.17 11.22
C TYR A 136 -21.73 3.81 11.07
N THR A 137 -20.68 3.19 11.59
CA THR A 137 -19.31 3.71 11.44
C THR A 137 -18.61 3.11 10.21
N LEU A 138 -18.35 3.94 9.21
CA LEU A 138 -17.40 3.62 8.14
C LEU A 138 -15.97 3.76 8.67
N ASN A 139 -15.16 2.72 8.51
CA ASN A 139 -13.75 2.69 8.86
C ASN A 139 -12.91 2.63 7.60
N TRP A 140 -11.86 3.44 7.53
CA TRP A 140 -10.91 3.48 6.43
C TRP A 140 -9.53 3.04 6.90
N ALA A 141 -8.81 2.34 6.02
CA ALA A 141 -7.44 1.90 6.24
C ALA A 141 -6.58 2.41 5.07
N PRO A 142 -5.55 3.24 5.34
CA PRO A 142 -4.51 3.48 4.36
C PRO A 142 -3.56 2.28 4.32
N TYR A 143 -2.70 2.25 3.31
CA TYR A 143 -1.48 1.46 3.25
C TYR A 143 -0.48 2.19 2.37
N VAL A 144 0.80 2.14 2.75
CA VAL A 144 1.89 2.69 1.94
C VAL A 144 2.98 1.63 1.76
N TYR A 145 3.55 1.61 0.57
CA TYR A 145 4.76 0.88 0.23
C TYR A 145 5.75 1.87 -0.40
N ALA A 146 7.02 1.81 0.01
CA ALA A 146 8.06 2.67 -0.53
C ALA A 146 9.37 1.92 -0.76
N GLU A 147 10.07 2.28 -1.84
CA GLU A 147 11.41 1.82 -2.17
C GLU A 147 12.40 2.98 -2.17
N TYR A 148 13.55 2.79 -1.54
CA TYR A 148 14.56 3.83 -1.37
C TYR A 148 15.97 3.25 -1.38
N GLY A 149 16.95 4.10 -1.66
CA GLY A 149 18.36 3.72 -1.74
C GLY A 149 18.77 3.11 -3.09
N TYR A 150 20.03 3.31 -3.46
CA TYR A 150 20.67 2.78 -4.66
C TYR A 150 22.17 2.59 -4.37
N PRO A 151 22.87 1.56 -4.90
CA PRO A 151 22.41 0.50 -5.82
C PRO A 151 21.62 -0.63 -5.13
N VAL A 152 21.62 -0.66 -3.80
CA VAL A 152 20.84 -1.62 -3.01
C VAL A 152 19.51 -0.97 -2.64
N VAL A 153 18.43 -1.46 -3.21
CA VAL A 153 17.07 -1.00 -2.91
C VAL A 153 16.60 -1.60 -1.59
N LYS A 154 16.07 -0.76 -0.72
CA LYS A 154 15.41 -1.13 0.53
C LYS A 154 13.92 -0.83 0.44
N THR A 155 13.13 -1.52 1.25
CA THR A 155 11.67 -1.38 1.24
C THR A 155 11.13 -0.98 2.61
N ARG A 156 10.06 -0.20 2.65
CA ARG A 156 9.24 0.00 3.85
C ARG A 156 7.79 -0.17 3.49
N SER A 157 6.99 -0.66 4.42
CA SER A 157 5.54 -0.70 4.19
C SER A 157 4.69 -0.59 5.46
N GLY A 158 3.41 -0.34 5.26
CA GLY A 158 2.40 -0.22 6.31
C GLY A 158 1.85 1.20 6.48
N PRO A 159 1.13 1.44 7.57
CA PRO A 159 0.31 0.45 8.26
C PRO A 159 -0.94 0.12 7.44
N PHE A 160 -1.49 -1.07 7.63
CA PHE A 160 -2.84 -1.49 7.22
C PHE A 160 -3.86 -1.36 8.36
N LEU A 161 -3.51 -0.81 9.53
CA LEU A 161 -4.37 -0.33 10.65
C LEU A 161 -3.65 -0.25 12.01
N ASP A 162 -2.45 -0.80 12.18
CA ASP A 162 -1.77 -0.73 13.49
C ASP A 162 -1.26 0.69 13.78
N GLY A 163 -1.89 1.36 14.75
CA GLY A 163 -1.41 2.62 15.34
C GLY A 163 -1.93 3.93 14.75
N MET A 164 -2.82 3.93 13.74
CA MET A 164 -3.47 5.18 13.30
C MET A 164 -4.81 5.39 14.02
N PRO A 165 -5.09 6.58 14.59
CA PRO A 165 -6.40 6.90 15.13
C PRO A 165 -7.45 6.70 14.03
N GLY A 166 -8.54 6.00 14.36
CA GLY A 166 -9.53 5.55 13.39
C GLY A 166 -9.94 6.67 12.41
N LEU A 167 -9.63 6.46 11.14
CA LEU A 167 -10.30 7.16 10.05
C LEU A 167 -11.73 6.67 10.01
N GLN A 168 -12.56 7.36 10.78
CA GLN A 168 -13.94 6.97 10.99
C GLN A 168 -14.86 8.11 10.57
N THR A 169 -15.94 7.71 9.90
CA THR A 169 -17.08 8.57 9.60
C THR A 169 -18.34 7.84 10.02
N VAL A 170 -19.13 8.44 10.91
CA VAL A 170 -20.42 7.91 11.33
C VAL A 170 -21.48 8.37 10.32
N ILE A 171 -22.18 7.42 9.72
CA ILE A 171 -23.34 7.68 8.87
C ILE A 171 -24.58 7.78 9.76
N SER A 172 -25.37 8.85 9.59
CA SER A 172 -26.60 9.13 10.36
C SER A 172 -27.65 9.83 9.50
#